data_AF-A0A7Y0LF74-F1
#
_entry.id   AF-A0A7Y0LF74-F1
#
_cell.length_a   1.000
_cell.length_b   1.000
_cell.length_c   1.000
_cell.angle_alpha   90.00
_cell.angle_beta   90.00
_cell.angle_gamma   90.00
#
_symmetry.space_group_name_H-M   'P 1'
#
loop_
_entity.id
_entity.type
_entity.pdbx_description
1 polymer ?
#
loop_
_entity_poly.entity_id
_entity_poly.type
_entity_poly.pdbx_seq_one_letter_code
_entity_poly.pdbx_strand_id
1 'polypeptide(L)'
;MNKHLKQVLIGLAGVFVFTSTASAEKLTACQTSECVDYFSQFKKAAKRGHPQAMLTLGQFYFSGYGTEKNDKMALKYFKKASRHGYIAAAFKAGFIYLTNEDLKDVDDGIEYLEKAAKNGYEQADLLLGMVHYDDKYQNKDMAASDKYFAKAYESKMKQIPNTIAYIDSKTPINAQSFPKLNAAMQERPLEKHKDGSLSWHSENVEVITVTSPPLQDTFRRQLVTFRKAIKSTGTRFQGKTCTERLTCMQRADIADATDFNYLFLDGFAGANNSN
;
A
#
# COMPACT_ATOMS: atom_id res chain seq x y z
N MET A 1 7.87 -1.66 -75.20
CA MET A 1 8.58 -2.03 -73.95
C MET A 1 7.67 -1.63 -72.79
N ASN A 2 6.70 -2.43 -72.36
CA ASN A 2 6.79 -3.69 -71.61
C ASN A 2 7.49 -3.55 -70.23
N LYS A 3 6.68 -3.42 -69.17
CA LYS A 3 6.79 -3.93 -67.78
C LYS A 3 6.00 -2.99 -66.83
N HIS A 4 4.73 -3.26 -66.50
CA HIS A 4 4.20 -4.16 -65.47
C HIS A 4 4.51 -3.79 -64.00
N LEU A 5 3.44 -3.89 -63.17
CA LEU A 5 3.37 -4.11 -61.71
C LEU A 5 3.60 -2.86 -60.82
N LYS A 6 2.83 -2.53 -59.77
CA LYS A 6 1.86 -3.23 -58.91
C LYS A 6 0.93 -2.16 -58.26
N GLN A 7 -0.39 -2.31 -58.38
CA GLN A 7 -1.32 -2.74 -57.32
C GLN A 7 -1.43 -1.85 -56.09
N VAL A 8 -2.57 -1.15 -56.06
CA VAL A 8 -3.22 -0.48 -54.93
C VAL A 8 -3.65 -1.53 -53.89
N LEU A 9 -3.24 -1.34 -52.63
CA LEU A 9 -3.70 -2.08 -51.45
C LEU A 9 -3.96 -1.03 -50.36
N ILE A 10 -5.22 -0.56 -50.25
CA ILE A 10 -6.20 -0.92 -49.20
C ILE A 10 -5.67 -0.57 -47.81
N GLY A 11 -6.25 0.50 -47.26
CA GLY A 11 -6.08 0.87 -45.88
C GLY A 11 -6.69 -0.16 -44.93
N LEU A 12 -6.09 -0.25 -43.75
CA LEU A 12 -6.77 -0.65 -42.54
C LEU A 12 -6.06 0.05 -41.38
N ALA A 13 -6.77 1.00 -40.80
CA ALA A 13 -6.48 1.54 -39.49
C ALA A 13 -6.38 0.39 -38.50
N GLY A 14 -5.23 0.26 -37.86
CA GLY A 14 -4.97 -0.72 -36.82
C GLY A 14 -3.95 -0.15 -35.87
N VAL A 15 -4.35 0.90 -35.14
CA VAL A 15 -3.59 1.39 -33.99
C VAL A 15 -3.64 0.29 -32.94
N PHE A 16 -2.65 -0.59 -32.94
CA PHE A 16 -2.44 -1.53 -31.85
C PHE A 16 -1.78 -0.75 -30.70
N VAL A 17 -2.59 -0.04 -29.93
CA VAL A 17 -2.16 0.42 -28.60
C VAL A 17 -2.18 -0.80 -27.68
N PHE A 18 -1.08 -1.54 -27.63
CA PHE A 18 -0.82 -2.40 -26.49
C PHE A 18 -0.42 -1.50 -25.32
N THR A 19 -1.40 -1.03 -24.56
CA THR A 19 -1.19 -0.56 -23.20
C THR A 19 -1.88 -1.52 -22.27
N SER A 20 -1.20 -2.62 -21.94
CA SER A 20 -1.61 -3.47 -20.83
C SER A 20 -0.62 -3.24 -19.68
N THR A 21 -0.64 -2.03 -19.11
CA THR A 21 -0.10 -1.83 -17.78
C THR A 21 -1.13 -2.39 -16.80
N ALA A 22 -0.92 -3.65 -16.40
CA ALA A 22 -1.63 -4.25 -15.28
C ALA A 22 -1.30 -3.43 -14.02
N SER A 23 -2.19 -2.49 -13.71
CA SER A 23 -2.14 -1.66 -12.52
C SER A 23 -3.18 -2.22 -11.58
N ALA A 24 -2.83 -2.46 -10.31
CA ALA A 24 -3.86 -2.72 -9.30
C ALA A 24 -4.85 -1.55 -9.35
N GLU A 25 -6.14 -1.84 -9.54
CA GLU A 25 -7.15 -0.81 -9.77
C GLU A 25 -7.29 0.02 -8.50
N LYS A 26 -6.79 1.26 -8.54
CA LYS A 26 -6.89 2.21 -7.44
C LYS A 26 -8.35 2.47 -7.14
N LEU A 27 -8.72 2.32 -5.87
CA LEU A 27 -10.06 2.68 -5.41
C LEU A 27 -10.23 4.20 -5.56
N THR A 28 -10.93 4.62 -6.61
CA THR A 28 -11.21 6.03 -6.90
C THR A 28 -12.56 6.46 -6.33
N ALA A 29 -12.81 7.77 -6.31
CA ALA A 29 -14.10 8.31 -5.92
C ALA A 29 -15.19 7.83 -6.89
N CYS A 30 -16.33 7.40 -6.34
CA CYS A 30 -17.45 6.90 -7.14
C CYS A 30 -18.79 7.28 -6.49
N GLN A 31 -19.72 7.84 -7.27
CA GLN A 31 -21.05 8.24 -6.78
C GLN A 31 -22.21 7.55 -7.55
N THR A 32 -21.93 6.46 -8.28
CA THR A 32 -22.99 5.69 -8.93
C THR A 32 -23.89 5.04 -7.88
N SER A 33 -25.12 4.72 -8.26
CA SER A 33 -26.07 4.01 -7.38
C SER A 33 -25.50 2.70 -6.84
N GLU A 34 -24.71 1.99 -7.66
CA GLU A 34 -24.03 0.75 -7.25
C GLU A 34 -22.96 1.02 -6.17
N CYS A 35 -22.12 2.04 -6.34
CA CYS A 35 -21.10 2.40 -5.35
C CYS A 35 -21.73 2.81 -4.01
N VAL A 36 -22.82 3.59 -4.05
CA VAL A 36 -23.59 3.99 -2.85
C VAL A 36 -24.22 2.77 -2.17
N ASP A 37 -24.71 1.79 -2.94
CA ASP A 37 -25.24 0.55 -2.38
C ASP A 37 -24.15 -0.28 -1.70
N TYR A 38 -22.98 -0.48 -2.32
CA TYR A 38 -21.84 -1.12 -1.66
C TYR A 38 -21.48 -0.40 -0.36
N PHE A 39 -21.35 0.93 -0.39
CA PHE A 39 -21.08 1.71 0.82
C PHE A 39 -22.11 1.45 1.92
N SER A 40 -23.42 1.44 1.59
CA SER A 40 -24.49 1.13 2.52
C SER A 40 -24.39 -0.28 3.11
N GLN A 41 -24.09 -1.29 2.28
CA GLN A 41 -23.94 -2.68 2.71
C GLN A 41 -22.71 -2.88 3.61
N PHE A 42 -21.56 -2.31 3.26
CA PHE A 42 -20.35 -2.34 4.10
C PHE A 42 -20.56 -1.58 5.42
N LYS A 43 -21.29 -0.46 5.39
CA LYS A 43 -21.69 0.26 6.62
C LYS A 43 -22.55 -0.60 7.54
N LYS A 44 -23.49 -1.38 7.00
CA LYS A 44 -24.27 -2.35 7.78
C LYS A 44 -23.39 -3.47 8.36
N ALA A 45 -22.48 -4.03 7.56
CA ALA A 45 -21.56 -5.07 8.02
C ALA A 45 -20.59 -4.57 9.11
N ALA A 46 -20.04 -3.36 8.96
CA ALA A 46 -19.18 -2.74 9.95
C ALA A 46 -19.92 -2.47 11.28
N LYS A 47 -21.21 -2.09 11.21
CA LYS A 47 -22.09 -1.95 12.40
C LYS A 47 -22.33 -3.28 13.11
N ARG A 48 -22.41 -4.39 12.36
CA ARG A 48 -22.51 -5.75 12.93
C ARG A 48 -21.22 -6.25 13.57
N GLY A 49 -20.12 -5.50 13.45
CA GLY A 49 -18.86 -5.81 14.11
C GLY A 49 -17.83 -6.50 13.21
N HIS A 50 -18.07 -6.65 11.90
CA HIS A 50 -17.12 -7.31 11.01
C HIS A 50 -15.88 -6.43 10.79
N PRO A 51 -14.69 -6.84 11.26
CA PRO A 51 -13.51 -5.98 11.19
C PRO A 51 -13.00 -5.74 9.76
N GLN A 52 -13.09 -6.75 8.88
CA GLN A 52 -12.79 -6.58 7.45
C GLN A 52 -13.70 -5.54 6.81
N ALA A 53 -15.00 -5.53 7.15
CA ALA A 53 -15.92 -4.51 6.68
C ALA A 53 -15.59 -3.12 7.22
N MET A 54 -15.05 -3.02 8.45
CA MET A 54 -14.56 -1.74 8.99
C MET A 54 -13.34 -1.24 8.20
N LEU A 55 -12.41 -2.12 7.84
CA LEU A 55 -11.26 -1.78 6.99
C LEU A 55 -11.74 -1.24 5.63
N THR A 56 -12.59 -1.97 4.92
CA THR A 56 -13.11 -1.54 3.61
C THR A 56 -13.92 -0.25 3.72
N LEU A 57 -14.73 -0.08 4.76
CA LEU A 57 -15.47 1.15 4.99
C LEU A 57 -14.55 2.35 5.26
N GLY A 58 -13.43 2.15 5.97
CA GLY A 58 -12.40 3.16 6.11
C GLY A 58 -11.81 3.57 4.78
N GLN A 59 -11.57 2.61 3.88
CA GLN A 59 -11.11 2.89 2.51
C GLN A 59 -12.13 3.66 1.69
N PHE A 60 -13.42 3.34 1.82
CA PHE A 60 -14.50 4.06 1.13
C PHE A 60 -14.57 5.53 1.55
N TYR A 61 -14.42 5.82 2.85
CA TYR A 61 -14.30 7.21 3.29
C TYR A 61 -13.01 7.87 2.82
N PHE A 62 -11.89 7.14 2.76
CA PHE A 62 -10.61 7.71 2.31
C PHE A 62 -10.59 8.05 0.81
N SER A 63 -11.21 7.21 -0.04
CA SER A 63 -11.28 7.43 -1.48
C SER A 63 -12.49 8.23 -1.95
N GLY A 64 -13.55 8.33 -1.13
CA GLY A 64 -14.85 8.84 -1.57
C GLY A 64 -15.64 7.84 -2.42
N TYR A 65 -15.55 6.54 -2.11
CA TYR A 65 -16.29 5.48 -2.80
C TYR A 65 -17.69 5.31 -2.19
N GLY A 66 -18.73 5.63 -2.97
CA GLY A 66 -20.13 5.59 -2.55
C GLY A 66 -20.51 6.64 -1.49
N THR A 67 -19.60 7.58 -1.21
CA THR A 67 -19.75 8.64 -0.20
C THR A 67 -18.76 9.77 -0.48
N GLU A 68 -18.88 10.91 0.19
CA GLU A 68 -17.87 11.97 0.11
C GLU A 68 -16.59 11.56 0.83
N LYS A 69 -15.44 12.00 0.31
CA LYS A 69 -14.15 11.76 0.97
C LYS A 69 -14.16 12.38 2.37
N ASN A 70 -13.79 11.59 3.37
CA ASN A 70 -13.77 12.00 4.77
C ASN A 70 -12.68 11.27 5.55
N ASP A 71 -11.49 11.88 5.61
CA ASP A 71 -10.32 11.27 6.25
C ASP A 71 -10.51 11.06 7.76
N LYS A 72 -11.30 11.91 8.44
CA LYS A 72 -11.63 11.75 9.86
C LYS A 72 -12.44 10.47 10.11
N MET A 73 -13.41 10.18 9.24
CA MET A 73 -14.18 8.95 9.30
C MET A 73 -13.35 7.74 8.88
N ALA A 74 -12.50 7.88 7.86
CA ALA A 74 -11.56 6.84 7.47
C ALA A 74 -10.65 6.44 8.64
N LEU A 75 -10.02 7.43 9.29
CA LEU A 75 -9.18 7.23 10.46
C LEU A 75 -9.93 6.52 11.59
N LYS A 76 -11.16 6.95 11.90
CA LYS A 76 -11.99 6.30 12.93
C LYS A 76 -12.20 4.81 12.65
N TYR A 77 -12.51 4.44 11.41
CA TYR A 77 -12.71 3.03 11.04
C TYR A 77 -11.40 2.24 10.98
N PHE A 78 -10.31 2.84 10.53
CA PHE A 78 -8.98 2.20 10.55
C PHE A 78 -8.49 1.94 11.97
N LYS A 79 -8.62 2.90 12.89
CA LYS A 79 -8.33 2.70 14.32
C LYS A 79 -9.17 1.55 14.87
N LYS A 80 -10.46 1.47 14.52
CA LYS A 80 -11.35 0.40 14.97
C LYS A 80 -10.94 -0.98 14.42
N ALA A 81 -10.65 -1.09 13.12
CA ALA A 81 -10.19 -2.33 12.50
C ALA A 81 -8.82 -2.79 13.05
N SER A 82 -7.91 -1.85 13.31
CA SER A 82 -6.59 -2.10 13.90
C SER A 82 -6.67 -2.73 15.31
N ARG A 83 -7.69 -2.38 16.11
CA ARG A 83 -7.95 -3.02 17.41
C ARG A 83 -8.36 -4.49 17.30
N HIS A 84 -8.88 -4.90 16.15
CA HIS A 84 -9.22 -6.29 15.84
C HIS A 84 -8.08 -7.06 15.16
N GLY A 85 -6.86 -6.50 15.13
CA GLY A 85 -5.68 -7.19 14.60
C GLY A 85 -5.42 -6.97 13.11
N TYR A 86 -6.18 -6.09 12.43
CA TYR A 86 -5.95 -5.79 11.02
C TYR A 86 -4.74 -4.87 10.86
N ILE A 87 -3.60 -5.46 10.51
CA ILE A 87 -2.31 -4.78 10.39
C ILE A 87 -2.37 -3.69 9.32
N ALA A 88 -2.98 -3.98 8.16
CA ALA A 88 -3.19 -2.99 7.11
C ALA A 88 -4.01 -1.77 7.59
N ALA A 89 -4.91 -1.95 8.56
CA ALA A 89 -5.65 -0.83 9.15
C ALA A 89 -4.75 0.03 10.07
N ALA A 90 -3.80 -0.58 10.78
CA ALA A 90 -2.83 0.17 11.57
C ALA A 90 -1.96 1.05 10.66
N PHE A 91 -1.43 0.49 9.57
CA PHE A 91 -0.67 1.26 8.59
C PHE A 91 -1.48 2.44 8.02
N LYS A 92 -2.72 2.20 7.58
CA LYS A 92 -3.57 3.26 7.01
C LYS A 92 -3.94 4.35 8.02
N ALA A 93 -4.11 4.00 9.30
CA ALA A 93 -4.30 4.99 10.36
C ALA A 93 -3.04 5.86 10.53
N GLY A 94 -1.87 5.22 10.65
CA GLY A 94 -0.58 5.93 10.75
C GLY A 94 -0.31 6.83 9.55
N PHE A 95 -0.63 6.37 8.33
CA PHE A 95 -0.54 7.18 7.12
C PHE A 95 -1.40 8.45 7.21
N ILE A 96 -2.70 8.34 7.57
CA ILE A 96 -3.57 9.53 7.68
C ILE A 96 -3.01 10.54 8.69
N TYR A 97 -2.56 10.06 9.85
CA TYR A 97 -1.94 10.91 10.88
C TYR A 97 -0.69 11.66 10.40
N LEU A 98 0.01 11.15 9.40
CA LEU A 98 1.24 11.77 8.90
C LEU A 98 1.02 12.64 7.66
N THR A 99 -0.03 12.36 6.87
CA THR A 99 -0.25 13.03 5.58
C THR A 99 -1.40 14.04 5.57
N ASN A 100 -2.38 13.90 6.47
CA ASN A 100 -3.50 14.84 6.54
C ASN A 100 -3.17 15.96 7.53
N GLU A 101 -3.11 17.21 7.07
CA GLU A 101 -2.69 18.36 7.88
C GLU A 101 -3.63 18.64 9.07
N ASP A 102 -4.94 18.54 8.86
CA ASP A 102 -5.96 18.80 9.91
C ASP A 102 -5.99 17.71 10.99
N LEU A 103 -5.56 16.50 10.64
CA LEU A 103 -5.53 15.34 11.53
C LEU A 103 -4.12 14.96 11.95
N LYS A 104 -3.13 15.82 11.68
CA LYS A 104 -1.72 15.47 11.83
C LYS A 104 -1.39 15.24 13.31
N ASP A 105 -0.88 14.05 13.59
CA ASP A 105 -0.34 13.67 14.90
C ASP A 105 0.83 12.72 14.67
N VAL A 106 2.05 13.22 14.83
CA VAL A 106 3.26 12.48 14.47
C VAL A 106 3.48 11.31 15.43
N ASP A 107 3.17 11.49 16.72
CA ASP A 107 3.37 10.47 17.74
C ASP A 107 2.39 9.31 17.55
N ASP A 108 1.09 9.61 17.41
CA ASP A 108 0.07 8.60 17.07
C ASP A 108 0.42 7.92 15.73
N GLY A 109 0.86 8.71 14.75
CA GLY A 109 1.28 8.23 13.42
C GLY A 109 2.37 7.15 13.52
N ILE A 110 3.44 7.45 14.26
CA ILE A 110 4.55 6.53 14.50
C ILE A 110 4.08 5.30 15.27
N GLU A 111 3.30 5.45 16.35
CA GLU A 111 2.81 4.31 17.13
C GLU A 111 2.04 3.31 16.24
N TYR A 112 1.14 3.82 15.39
CA TYR A 112 0.37 2.99 14.47
C TYR A 112 1.25 2.30 13.40
N LEU A 113 2.30 2.96 12.92
CA LEU A 113 3.24 2.39 11.97
C LEU A 113 4.17 1.37 12.62
N GLU A 114 4.70 1.62 13.82
CA GLU A 114 5.51 0.67 14.56
C GLU A 114 4.72 -0.60 14.86
N LYS A 115 3.45 -0.46 15.21
CA LYS A 115 2.53 -1.60 15.33
C LYS A 115 2.41 -2.36 14.02
N ALA A 116 2.33 -1.69 12.87
CA ALA A 116 2.25 -2.37 11.58
C ALA A 116 3.57 -3.07 11.21
N ALA A 117 4.69 -2.37 11.36
CA ALA A 117 6.05 -2.85 11.11
C ALA A 117 6.43 -4.06 11.96
N LYS A 118 6.05 -4.06 13.26
CA LYS A 118 6.26 -5.19 14.18
C LYS A 118 5.53 -6.45 13.73
N ASN A 119 4.41 -6.30 13.03
CA ASN A 119 3.63 -7.42 12.50
C ASN A 119 3.94 -7.73 11.02
N GLY A 120 5.06 -7.23 10.49
CA GLY A 120 5.55 -7.59 9.16
C GLY A 120 4.92 -6.82 8.01
N TYR A 121 4.34 -5.64 8.25
CA TYR A 121 3.89 -4.76 7.17
C TYR A 121 5.08 -3.93 6.66
N GLU A 122 5.71 -4.41 5.60
CA GLU A 122 7.01 -3.90 5.11
C GLU A 122 6.93 -2.42 4.69
N GLN A 123 5.80 -1.96 4.15
CA GLN A 123 5.59 -0.55 3.79
C GLN A 123 5.63 0.38 5.01
N ALA A 124 5.35 -0.13 6.21
CA ALA A 124 5.43 0.66 7.43
C ALA A 124 6.89 0.98 7.80
N ASP A 125 7.82 0.06 7.55
CA ASP A 125 9.25 0.29 7.80
C ASP A 125 9.77 1.43 6.91
N LEU A 126 9.40 1.44 5.64
CA LEU A 126 9.78 2.53 4.72
C LEU A 126 9.26 3.88 5.20
N LEU A 127 7.99 3.92 5.66
CA LEU A 127 7.36 5.15 6.12
C LEU A 127 8.00 5.68 7.42
N LEU A 128 8.30 4.79 8.36
CA LEU A 128 9.02 5.13 9.58
C LEU A 128 10.42 5.70 9.27
N GLY A 129 11.13 5.08 8.32
CA GLY A 129 12.42 5.59 7.84
C GLY A 129 12.33 7.02 7.33
N MET A 130 11.29 7.34 6.54
CA MET A 130 11.03 8.69 6.01
C MET A 130 10.62 9.68 7.10
N VAL A 131 9.76 9.29 8.04
CA VAL A 131 9.31 10.16 9.15
C VAL A 131 10.49 10.60 10.02
N HIS A 132 11.44 9.71 10.27
CA HIS A 132 12.65 10.02 11.02
C HIS A 132 13.74 10.71 10.18
N TYR A 133 13.63 10.69 8.86
CA TYR A 133 14.59 11.33 7.95
C TYR A 133 14.21 12.79 7.66
N ASP A 134 12.92 13.03 7.36
CA ASP A 134 12.43 14.30 6.85
C ASP A 134 12.08 15.26 7.99
N ASP A 135 12.67 16.47 7.95
CA ASP A 135 12.43 17.54 8.91
C ASP A 135 10.94 17.98 8.98
N LYS A 136 10.13 17.67 7.95
CA LYS A 136 8.67 17.93 7.91
C LYS A 136 7.90 17.37 9.12
N TYR A 137 8.39 16.27 9.71
CA TYR A 137 7.73 15.60 10.82
C TYR A 137 8.20 16.08 12.19
N GLN A 138 9.21 16.95 12.25
CA GLN A 138 9.80 17.44 13.50
C GLN A 138 10.24 16.31 14.45
N ASN A 139 10.50 15.12 13.91
CA ASN A 139 10.90 13.92 14.65
C ASN A 139 12.13 13.27 14.03
N LYS A 140 13.08 14.13 13.62
CA LYS A 140 14.27 13.68 12.92
C LYS A 140 15.18 12.91 13.85
N ASP A 141 15.46 11.67 13.47
CA ASP A 141 16.39 10.77 14.13
C ASP A 141 17.09 9.93 13.06
N MET A 142 18.33 10.30 12.74
CA MET A 142 19.10 9.62 11.70
C MET A 142 19.39 8.16 12.04
N ALA A 143 19.52 7.80 13.32
CA ALA A 143 19.79 6.43 13.74
C ALA A 143 18.53 5.55 13.61
N ALA A 144 17.36 6.10 13.95
CA ALA A 144 16.08 5.44 13.71
C ALA A 144 15.80 5.32 12.21
N SER A 145 16.06 6.38 11.44
CA SER A 145 15.90 6.40 9.99
C SER A 145 16.75 5.31 9.30
N ASP A 146 18.05 5.24 9.62
CA ASP A 146 18.96 4.21 9.11
C ASP A 146 18.48 2.80 9.45
N LYS A 147 18.04 2.57 10.69
CA LYS A 147 17.48 1.27 11.12
C LYS A 147 16.28 0.87 10.27
N TYR A 148 15.33 1.77 10.05
CA TYR A 148 14.10 1.45 9.33
C TYR A 148 14.33 1.31 7.82
N PHE A 149 15.20 2.13 7.22
CA PHE A 149 15.57 1.98 5.82
C PHE A 149 16.33 0.68 5.55
N ALA A 150 17.27 0.30 6.42
CA ALA A 150 17.97 -0.99 6.30
C ALA A 150 16.98 -2.17 6.36
N LYS A 151 16.03 -2.14 7.30
CA LYS A 151 14.98 -3.17 7.39
C LYS A 151 14.09 -3.21 6.14
N ALA A 152 13.70 -2.04 5.62
CA ALA A 152 12.91 -1.94 4.41
C ALA A 152 13.69 -2.44 3.17
N TYR A 153 15.02 -2.23 3.13
CA TYR A 153 15.91 -2.73 2.08
C TYR A 153 15.96 -4.26 2.06
N GLU A 154 16.08 -4.88 3.24
CA GLU A 154 16.09 -6.34 3.40
C GLU A 154 14.80 -7.00 2.90
N SER A 155 13.66 -6.30 2.97
CA SER A 155 12.37 -6.77 2.46
C SER A 155 12.29 -6.86 0.92
N LYS A 156 13.31 -6.38 0.18
CA LYS A 156 13.34 -6.40 -1.29
C LYS A 156 12.10 -5.78 -1.96
N MET A 157 11.49 -4.78 -1.33
CA MET A 157 10.31 -4.12 -1.88
C MET A 157 10.63 -3.40 -3.19
N LYS A 158 9.67 -3.36 -4.13
CA LYS A 158 9.82 -2.71 -5.44
C LYS A 158 10.11 -1.22 -5.36
N GLN A 159 9.67 -0.56 -4.29
CA GLN A 159 9.84 0.89 -4.08
C GLN A 159 11.26 1.26 -3.63
N ILE A 160 12.03 0.31 -3.06
CA ILE A 160 13.33 0.59 -2.44
C ILE A 160 14.31 1.28 -3.39
N PRO A 161 14.52 0.83 -4.64
CA PRO A 161 15.49 1.47 -5.51
C PRO A 161 15.21 2.97 -5.73
N ASN A 162 13.94 3.35 -5.88
CA ASN A 162 13.52 4.74 -6.02
C ASN A 162 13.73 5.52 -4.71
N THR A 163 13.43 4.91 -3.56
CA THR A 163 13.66 5.53 -2.25
C THR A 163 15.15 5.76 -1.98
N ILE A 164 16.01 4.79 -2.33
CA ILE A 164 17.47 4.92 -2.20
C ILE A 164 17.99 6.07 -3.07
N ALA A 165 17.56 6.14 -4.34
CA ALA A 165 17.94 7.24 -5.22
C ALA A 165 17.51 8.60 -4.64
N TYR A 166 16.31 8.68 -4.07
CA TYR A 166 15.82 9.90 -3.40
C TYR A 166 16.69 10.28 -2.19
N ILE A 167 16.96 9.34 -1.28
CA ILE A 167 17.78 9.61 -0.08
C ILE A 167 19.19 10.02 -0.49
N ASP A 168 19.84 9.26 -1.38
CA ASP A 168 21.22 9.51 -1.81
C ASP A 168 21.38 10.88 -2.49
N SER A 169 20.34 11.34 -3.21
CA SER A 169 20.32 12.69 -3.82
C SER A 169 20.33 13.83 -2.80
N LYS A 170 19.83 13.60 -1.59
CA LYS A 170 19.72 14.60 -0.52
C LYS A 170 20.81 14.44 0.55
N THR A 171 21.16 13.21 0.87
CA THR A 171 22.16 12.85 1.88
C THR A 171 22.89 11.61 1.39
N PRO A 172 24.15 11.75 0.96
CA PRO A 172 24.91 10.61 0.42
C PRO A 172 24.91 9.44 1.40
N ILE A 173 24.55 8.26 0.91
CA ILE A 173 24.49 7.05 1.73
C ILE A 173 25.91 6.50 1.90
N ASN A 174 26.41 6.54 3.13
CA ASN A 174 27.74 6.05 3.49
C ASN A 174 27.78 5.57 4.95
N ALA A 175 28.95 5.08 5.39
CA ALA A 175 29.14 4.55 6.74
C ALA A 175 28.93 5.58 7.87
N GLN A 176 28.98 6.88 7.56
CA GLN A 176 28.78 7.95 8.54
C GLN A 176 27.31 8.38 8.63
N SER A 177 26.61 8.47 7.50
CA SER A 177 25.21 8.92 7.45
C SER A 177 24.21 7.80 7.72
N PHE A 178 24.42 6.63 7.12
CA PHE A 178 23.52 5.49 7.15
C PHE A 178 24.30 4.17 7.26
N PRO A 179 24.92 3.88 8.41
CA PRO A 179 25.82 2.74 8.57
C PRO A 179 25.17 1.39 8.27
N LYS A 180 23.94 1.15 8.74
CA LYS A 180 23.25 -0.14 8.54
C LYS A 180 22.78 -0.29 7.10
N LEU A 181 22.17 0.75 6.53
CA LEU A 181 21.71 0.70 5.15
C LEU A 181 22.89 0.57 4.18
N ASN A 182 23.98 1.30 4.41
CA ASN A 182 25.19 1.19 3.61
C ASN A 182 25.77 -0.24 3.68
N ALA A 183 25.80 -0.87 4.85
CA ALA A 183 26.23 -2.27 4.98
C ALA A 183 25.30 -3.22 4.19
N ALA A 184 23.98 -3.08 4.32
CA ALA A 184 23.01 -3.90 3.58
C ALA A 184 23.15 -3.73 2.05
N MET A 185 23.42 -2.52 1.58
CA MET A 185 23.67 -2.22 0.16
C MET A 185 25.00 -2.81 -0.34
N GLN A 186 26.03 -2.87 0.50
CA GLN A 186 27.30 -3.51 0.14
C GLN A 186 27.17 -5.03 0.03
N GLU A 187 26.39 -5.65 0.90
CA GLU A 187 26.12 -7.09 0.84
C GLU A 187 25.32 -7.48 -0.41
N ARG A 188 24.38 -6.62 -0.81
CA ARG A 188 23.49 -6.86 -1.95
C ARG A 188 23.30 -5.57 -2.74
N PRO A 189 24.20 -5.22 -3.65
CA PRO A 189 24.10 -3.98 -4.41
C PRO A 189 22.85 -3.96 -5.30
N LEU A 190 22.35 -2.76 -5.58
CA LEU A 190 21.35 -2.54 -6.62
C LEU A 190 22.05 -2.45 -7.99
N GLU A 191 21.37 -2.91 -9.04
CA GLU A 191 21.81 -2.69 -10.41
C GLU A 191 21.58 -1.22 -10.79
N LYS A 192 22.60 -0.57 -11.34
CA LYS A 192 22.51 0.79 -11.87
C LYS A 192 22.42 0.74 -13.38
N HIS A 193 21.32 1.26 -13.92
CA HIS A 193 21.09 1.36 -15.37
C HIS A 193 21.79 2.58 -15.96
N LYS A 194 21.89 2.62 -17.30
CA LYS A 194 22.53 3.73 -18.04
C LYS A 194 21.86 5.08 -17.82
N ASP A 195 20.55 5.08 -17.54
CA ASP A 195 19.76 6.26 -17.22
C ASP A 195 19.93 6.73 -15.76
N GLY A 196 20.71 5.99 -14.96
CA GLY A 196 20.92 6.27 -13.55
C GLY A 196 19.85 5.69 -12.63
N SER A 197 18.81 5.02 -13.17
CA SER A 197 17.82 4.32 -12.37
C SER A 197 18.44 3.11 -11.66
N LEU A 198 17.90 2.80 -10.48
CA LEU A 198 18.31 1.65 -9.68
C LEU A 198 17.24 0.56 -9.78
N SER A 199 17.66 -0.70 -9.82
CA SER A 199 16.74 -1.83 -9.69
C SER A 199 17.35 -2.96 -8.88
N TRP A 200 16.49 -3.86 -8.38
CA TRP A 200 16.96 -5.15 -7.90
C TRP A 200 17.53 -5.95 -9.07
N HIS A 201 18.52 -6.79 -8.77
CA HIS A 201 19.01 -7.76 -9.73
C HIS A 201 17.86 -8.64 -10.21
N SER A 202 17.73 -8.82 -11.52
CA SER A 202 16.72 -9.72 -12.06
C SER A 202 17.11 -11.16 -11.72
N GLU A 203 16.67 -11.66 -10.57
CA GLU A 203 16.53 -13.11 -10.38
C GLU A 203 15.61 -13.60 -11.51
N ASN A 204 15.95 -14.70 -12.18
CA ASN A 204 15.11 -15.28 -13.24
C ASN A 204 13.77 -15.75 -12.63
N VAL A 205 12.88 -14.82 -12.35
CA VAL A 205 11.53 -15.07 -11.83
C VAL A 205 10.58 -15.14 -13.00
N GLU A 206 9.90 -16.28 -13.14
CA GLU A 206 8.74 -16.39 -14.00
C GLU A 206 7.67 -15.40 -13.51
N VAL A 207 7.32 -14.45 -14.36
CA VAL A 207 6.23 -13.52 -14.08
C VAL A 207 4.92 -14.25 -14.33
N ILE A 208 4.31 -14.77 -13.27
CA ILE A 208 2.93 -15.26 -13.32
C ILE A 208 2.02 -14.03 -13.27
N THR A 209 1.38 -13.71 -14.39
CA THR A 209 0.35 -12.67 -14.43
C THR A 209 -0.91 -13.21 -13.78
N VAL A 210 -1.18 -12.79 -12.54
CA VAL A 210 -2.45 -13.04 -11.87
C VAL A 210 -3.38 -11.88 -12.16
N THR A 211 -4.41 -12.11 -12.97
CA THR A 211 -5.45 -11.11 -13.21
C THR A 211 -6.38 -11.07 -12.01
N SER A 212 -6.42 -9.94 -11.30
CA SER A 212 -7.39 -9.73 -10.23
C SER A 212 -8.80 -9.63 -10.83
N PRO A 213 -9.83 -10.23 -10.19
CA PRO A 213 -11.21 -10.00 -10.59
C PRO A 213 -11.57 -8.52 -10.43
N PRO A 214 -12.58 -8.03 -11.16
CA PRO A 214 -13.07 -6.66 -11.01
C PRO A 214 -13.37 -6.32 -9.54
N LEU A 215 -13.17 -5.06 -9.18
CA LEU A 215 -13.35 -4.59 -7.80
C LEU A 215 -14.76 -4.90 -7.26
N GLN A 216 -15.80 -4.76 -8.10
CA GLN A 216 -17.20 -5.06 -7.76
C GLN A 216 -17.39 -6.55 -7.40
N ASP A 217 -16.71 -7.46 -8.11
CA ASP A 217 -16.77 -8.90 -7.81
C ASP A 217 -16.10 -9.21 -6.49
N THR A 218 -15.00 -8.52 -6.18
CA THR A 218 -14.32 -8.61 -4.88
C THR A 218 -15.24 -8.17 -3.76
N PHE A 219 -15.93 -7.03 -3.92
CA PHE A 219 -16.92 -6.55 -2.95
C PHE A 219 -18.08 -7.52 -2.77
N ARG A 220 -18.62 -8.07 -3.87
CA ARG A 220 -19.71 -9.06 -3.80
C ARG A 220 -19.28 -10.29 -3.00
N ARG A 221 -18.08 -10.83 -3.24
CA ARG A 221 -17.54 -11.96 -2.46
C ARG A 221 -17.39 -11.62 -0.99
N GLN A 222 -16.85 -10.45 -0.65
CA GLN A 222 -16.72 -10.00 0.74
C GLN A 222 -18.09 -9.87 1.42
N LEU A 223 -19.07 -9.28 0.76
CA LEU A 223 -20.41 -9.10 1.33
C LEU A 223 -21.11 -10.43 1.64
N VAL A 224 -20.86 -11.49 0.84
CA VAL A 224 -21.39 -12.83 1.12
C VAL A 224 -20.84 -13.39 2.44
N THR A 225 -19.58 -13.13 2.78
CA THR A 225 -18.99 -13.61 4.04
C THR A 225 -19.59 -12.90 5.26
N PHE A 226 -19.99 -11.63 5.13
CA PHE A 226 -20.62 -10.85 6.20
C PHE A 226 -22.10 -11.18 6.46
N ARG A 227 -22.70 -12.08 5.67
CA ARG A 227 -24.07 -12.56 5.93
C ARG A 227 -24.13 -13.48 7.15
N LYS A 228 -23.03 -14.17 7.47
CA LYS A 228 -22.94 -15.05 8.64
C LYS A 228 -22.79 -14.21 9.91
N ALA A 229 -23.53 -14.58 10.96
CA ALA A 229 -23.35 -13.95 12.27
C ALA A 229 -21.90 -14.12 12.74
N ILE A 230 -21.36 -13.08 13.38
CA ILE A 230 -20.08 -13.17 14.06
C ILE A 230 -20.29 -14.13 15.23
N LYS A 231 -19.75 -15.35 15.12
CA LYS A 231 -19.68 -16.26 16.26
C LYS A 231 -18.74 -15.59 17.27
N SER A 232 -19.33 -14.99 18.30
CA SER A 232 -18.59 -14.54 19.47
C SER A 232 -17.81 -15.75 19.99
N THR A 233 -16.48 -15.73 19.87
CA THR A 233 -15.63 -16.62 20.66
C THR A 233 -15.61 -16.06 22.07
N GLY A 234 -16.78 -16.11 22.72
CA GLY A 234 -16.97 -15.71 24.10
C GLY A 234 -16.17 -16.66 24.97
N THR A 235 -14.89 -16.37 25.15
CA THR A 235 -14.05 -17.07 26.11
C THR A 235 -12.99 -16.13 26.67
N ARG A 236 -13.31 -15.66 27.87
CA ARG A 236 -12.34 -15.37 28.93
C ARG A 236 -11.61 -16.70 29.20
N PHE A 237 -10.42 -16.91 28.63
CA PHE A 237 -9.56 -18.02 29.03
C PHE A 237 -8.14 -17.52 29.20
N GLN A 238 -7.60 -17.72 30.42
CA GLN A 238 -6.21 -17.50 30.71
C GLN A 238 -5.35 -18.54 29.98
N GLY A 239 -4.21 -18.09 29.41
CA GLY A 239 -3.15 -19.00 28.99
C GLY A 239 -3.05 -19.39 27.51
N LYS A 240 -3.80 -18.78 26.57
CA LYS A 240 -3.63 -19.04 25.13
C LYS A 240 -3.28 -17.78 24.33
N THR A 241 -2.08 -17.75 23.75
CA THR A 241 -1.60 -16.68 22.87
C THR A 241 -2.12 -16.85 21.44
N CYS A 242 -2.13 -15.76 20.67
CA CYS A 242 -2.68 -15.63 19.31
C CYS A 242 -2.17 -16.70 18.31
N THR A 243 -1.05 -17.35 18.60
CA THR A 243 -0.48 -18.46 17.82
C THR A 243 -1.38 -19.70 17.69
N GLU A 244 -2.36 -19.91 18.56
CA GLU A 244 -3.22 -21.12 18.55
C GLU A 244 -4.63 -20.90 17.96
N ARG A 245 -4.94 -19.72 17.40
CA ARG A 245 -6.28 -19.44 16.85
C ARG A 245 -6.26 -19.41 15.32
N LEU A 246 -7.16 -20.21 14.72
CA LEU A 246 -7.50 -20.21 13.29
C LEU A 246 -7.98 -18.84 12.75
N THR A 247 -8.19 -17.85 13.62
CA THR A 247 -8.61 -16.48 13.30
C THR A 247 -7.49 -15.44 13.45
N CYS A 248 -6.30 -15.82 13.92
CA CYS A 248 -5.12 -14.99 13.73
C CYS A 248 -4.60 -15.30 12.32
N MET A 249 -5.25 -14.66 11.36
CA MET A 249 -5.04 -14.79 9.92
C MET A 249 -3.54 -14.85 9.59
N GLN A 250 -3.16 -15.94 8.90
CA GLN A 250 -1.85 -16.11 8.30
C GLN A 250 -1.60 -15.00 7.26
N ARG A 251 -0.33 -14.81 6.92
CA ARG A 251 0.21 -13.86 5.94
C ARG A 251 -0.57 -13.72 4.62
N ALA A 252 -1.38 -14.73 4.23
CA ALA A 252 -2.16 -14.79 2.99
C ALA A 252 -3.51 -14.05 3.01
N ASP A 253 -3.95 -13.58 4.17
CA ASP A 253 -5.25 -12.93 4.38
C ASP A 253 -5.14 -11.40 4.46
N ILE A 254 -3.93 -10.87 4.24
CA ILE A 254 -3.57 -9.46 4.24
C ILE A 254 -4.11 -8.84 2.95
N ALA A 255 -5.42 -8.57 2.91
CA ALA A 255 -6.10 -7.61 2.03
C ALA A 255 -5.33 -7.20 0.75
N ASP A 256 -5.04 -8.17 -0.11
CA ASP A 256 -4.19 -8.00 -1.30
C ASP A 256 -4.96 -7.38 -2.48
N ALA A 257 -5.95 -6.52 -2.18
CA ALA A 257 -6.87 -5.99 -3.18
C ALA A 257 -7.15 -4.49 -3.08
N THR A 258 -6.51 -3.75 -2.15
CA THR A 258 -6.75 -2.29 -2.04
C THR A 258 -5.52 -1.52 -1.54
N ASP A 259 -4.53 -1.52 -2.42
CA ASP A 259 -4.00 -0.31 -3.07
C ASP A 259 -3.61 0.86 -2.17
N PHE A 260 -2.56 0.67 -1.38
CA PHE A 260 -1.73 1.76 -0.84
C PHE A 260 -0.27 1.67 -1.30
N ASN A 261 0.07 0.69 -2.16
CA ASN A 261 1.43 0.50 -2.69
C ASN A 261 1.95 1.73 -3.45
N TYR A 262 1.05 2.59 -3.95
CA TYR A 262 1.37 3.76 -4.78
C TYR A 262 1.30 5.10 -4.03
N LEU A 263 0.73 5.16 -2.83
CA LEU A 263 0.63 6.43 -2.07
C LEU A 263 1.97 6.87 -1.46
N PHE A 264 2.98 6.02 -1.54
CA PHE A 264 4.30 6.29 -0.97
C PHE A 264 5.08 7.34 -1.76
N LEU A 265 4.99 7.35 -3.10
CA LEU A 265 5.76 8.31 -3.90
C LEU A 265 5.00 9.62 -4.10
N ASP A 266 3.70 9.59 -4.44
CA ASP A 266 2.92 10.81 -4.71
C ASP A 266 2.75 11.72 -3.47
N GLY A 267 2.82 11.16 -2.25
CA GLY A 267 2.70 11.92 -1.00
C GLY A 267 4.02 12.46 -0.42
N PHE A 268 5.17 11.95 -0.88
CA PHE A 268 6.50 12.23 -0.31
C PHE A 268 7.49 12.80 -1.32
N ALA A 269 7.44 12.33 -2.58
CA ALA A 269 8.06 13.01 -3.70
C ALA A 269 7.02 14.01 -4.21
N GLY A 270 7.21 15.29 -3.88
CA GLY A 270 6.40 16.36 -4.46
C GLY A 270 6.23 16.13 -5.96
N ALA A 271 4.98 16.20 -6.41
CA ALA A 271 4.59 15.99 -7.80
C ALA A 271 5.59 16.62 -8.78
N ASN A 272 6.30 15.80 -9.55
CA ASN A 272 6.72 16.24 -10.88
C ASN A 272 5.51 16.11 -11.80
N ASN A 273 4.54 17.01 -11.62
CA ASN A 273 3.71 17.45 -12.74
C ASN A 273 4.59 18.34 -13.62
N SER A 274 5.38 17.71 -14.48
CA SER A 274 5.83 18.38 -15.70
C SER A 274 4.71 18.22 -16.72
N ASN A 275 4.20 19.39 -17.15
CA ASN A 275 3.21 19.60 -18.21
C ASN A 275 3.34 18.67 -19.42
#